data_AF-A0A2V9DD11-F1
#
_entry.id   AF-A0A2V9DD11-F1
#
_cell.length_a   1.000
_cell.length_b   1.000
_cell.length_c   1.000
_cell.angle_alpha   90.00
_cell.angle_beta   90.00
_cell.angle_gamma   90.00
#
_symmetry.space_group_name_H-M   'P 1'
#
loop_
_entity.id
_entity.type
_entity.pdbx_description
1 polymer ?
#
loop_
_entity_poly.entity_id
_entity_poly.type
_entity_poly.pdbx_seq_one_letter_code
_entity_poly.pdbx_strand_id
1 'polypeptide(L)'
;MQRISSLALTLTLLGVPGFAAARTPNLQAQEQQQQKEKAKKKPKKDEPVAGPGESTDLGARERRAITRVLRDFADGFEGNSPRRVMENLDERFDDLPRFEDQVTAFLKQSGEMRIFLREASTEVKGDHAVLIADAEMVYTSKANLGPQQRRKERIQFDFNRTEKGWKIFEITPRHFFTP
;
A
#
# COMPACT_ATOMS: atom_id res chain seq x y z
N MET A 1 28.90 10.29 -56.33
CA MET A 1 30.26 10.14 -55.75
C MET A 1 30.18 9.06 -54.66
N GLN A 2 30.65 7.85 -54.98
CA GLN A 2 31.77 7.13 -54.32
C GLN A 2 31.44 6.67 -52.88
N ARG A 3 31.05 5.40 -52.66
CA ARG A 3 31.89 4.19 -52.38
C ARG A 3 32.66 4.36 -51.06
N ILE A 4 32.76 3.40 -50.12
CA ILE A 4 33.31 2.03 -50.16
C ILE A 4 32.80 1.31 -48.88
N SER A 5 32.13 0.15 -48.89
CA SER A 5 32.65 -1.24 -48.94
C SER A 5 33.62 -1.67 -47.81
N SER A 6 33.32 -2.82 -47.17
CA SER A 6 34.21 -3.95 -46.79
C SER A 6 33.73 -4.60 -45.47
N LEU A 7 33.18 -5.83 -45.52
CA LEU A 7 33.87 -7.15 -45.41
C LEU A 7 34.33 -7.42 -43.97
N ALA A 8 34.29 -8.62 -43.37
CA ALA A 8 34.01 -10.01 -43.75
C ALA A 8 34.10 -10.79 -42.41
N LEU A 9 33.19 -11.71 -42.05
CA LEU A 9 33.16 -13.15 -42.39
C LEU A 9 33.82 -14.05 -41.32
N THR A 10 33.00 -14.96 -40.75
CA THR A 10 33.32 -16.33 -40.25
C THR A 10 34.31 -16.51 -39.08
N LEU A 11 34.16 -17.46 -38.17
CA LEU A 11 34.03 -18.90 -38.41
C LEU A 11 33.59 -19.63 -37.12
N THR A 12 32.76 -20.65 -37.32
CA THR A 12 32.20 -21.65 -36.41
C THR A 12 33.26 -22.51 -35.72
N LEU A 13 32.96 -23.06 -34.53
CA LEU A 13 33.43 -24.40 -34.17
C LEU A 13 32.41 -25.17 -33.32
N LEU A 14 32.16 -26.42 -33.74
CA LEU A 14 31.32 -27.45 -33.14
C LEU A 14 31.91 -28.02 -31.84
N GLY A 15 31.04 -28.57 -30.98
CA GLY A 15 31.41 -29.53 -29.93
C GLY A 15 30.20 -30.11 -29.20
N VAL A 16 29.89 -31.38 -29.47
CA VAL A 16 28.79 -32.22 -28.92
C VAL A 16 29.38 -33.09 -27.76
N PRO A 17 28.67 -34.10 -27.19
CA PRO A 17 27.75 -34.14 -26.06
C PRO A 17 28.33 -34.76 -24.74
N GLY A 18 27.54 -34.69 -23.66
CA GLY A 18 27.25 -35.80 -22.71
C GLY A 18 28.38 -36.51 -21.94
N PHE A 19 28.49 -36.21 -20.64
CA PHE A 19 28.96 -37.06 -19.52
C PHE A 19 28.27 -36.50 -18.26
N ALA A 20 27.99 -37.18 -17.15
CA ALA A 20 27.94 -38.56 -16.71
C ALA A 20 27.29 -38.47 -15.31
N ALA A 21 26.39 -39.40 -14.97
CA ALA A 21 25.89 -39.51 -13.61
C ALA A 21 27.03 -39.96 -12.67
N ALA A 22 27.27 -39.20 -11.60
CA ALA A 22 28.04 -39.65 -10.45
C ALA A 22 27.19 -39.50 -9.19
N ARG A 23 26.75 -40.65 -8.68
CA ARG A 23 26.20 -40.84 -7.33
C ARG A 23 27.30 -40.52 -6.31
N THR A 24 27.09 -39.54 -5.46
CA THR A 24 27.85 -39.39 -4.21
C THR A 24 27.17 -40.21 -3.11
N PRO A 25 27.87 -41.14 -2.45
CA PRO A 25 27.36 -41.82 -1.28
C PRO A 25 27.47 -40.93 -0.03
N ASN A 26 26.35 -40.93 0.69
CA ASN A 26 26.16 -40.75 2.14
C ASN A 26 27.45 -40.80 2.99
N LEU A 27 27.89 -39.63 3.46
CA LEU A 27 28.68 -39.48 4.68
C LEU A 27 27.71 -39.10 5.80
N GLN A 28 27.23 -40.15 6.46
CA GLN A 28 26.72 -40.15 7.82
C GLN A 28 27.54 -39.21 8.72
N ALA A 29 26.84 -38.34 9.43
CA ALA A 29 26.54 -38.53 10.84
C ALA A 29 27.75 -38.30 11.75
N GLN A 30 28.04 -37.04 12.05
CA GLN A 30 28.82 -36.68 13.25
C GLN A 30 28.69 -35.20 13.64
N GLU A 31 27.46 -34.69 13.82
CA GLU A 31 27.28 -33.37 14.48
C GLU A 31 26.02 -33.29 15.37
N GLN A 32 25.30 -34.40 15.58
CA GLN A 32 24.09 -34.46 16.41
C GLN A 32 24.30 -34.89 17.87
N GLN A 33 25.52 -34.93 18.39
CA GLN A 33 25.76 -35.32 19.79
C GLN A 33 26.77 -34.41 20.50
N GLN A 34 26.43 -33.14 20.72
CA GLN A 34 27.04 -32.39 21.84
C GLN A 34 26.25 -31.20 22.41
N GLN A 35 24.95 -31.07 22.13
CA GLN A 35 24.09 -30.10 22.82
C GLN A 35 22.84 -30.77 23.37
N LYS A 36 23.04 -31.65 24.35
CA LYS A 36 21.94 -32.21 25.14
C LYS A 36 22.37 -32.45 26.57
N GLU A 37 22.87 -31.42 27.26
CA GLU A 37 22.95 -31.43 28.71
C GLU A 37 22.84 -30.01 29.28
N LYS A 38 21.71 -29.79 29.99
CA LYS A 38 21.44 -28.82 31.07
C LYS A 38 20.10 -28.11 30.89
N ALA A 39 19.04 -28.89 31.11
CA ALA A 39 17.76 -28.36 31.55
C ALA A 39 17.62 -28.59 33.07
N LYS A 40 17.14 -27.54 33.76
CA LYS A 40 16.35 -27.49 35.02
C LYS A 40 17.00 -26.78 36.23
N LYS A 41 16.45 -25.60 36.55
CA LYS A 41 16.08 -25.08 37.89
C LYS A 41 15.18 -23.85 37.67
N LYS A 42 13.85 -24.03 37.65
CA LYS A 42 12.83 -23.81 38.71
C LYS A 42 12.17 -22.40 38.65
N PRO A 43 10.84 -22.30 38.86
CA PRO A 43 10.01 -21.13 38.53
C PRO A 43 9.89 -20.14 39.71
N LYS A 44 9.68 -18.86 39.40
CA LYS A 44 9.13 -17.87 40.33
C LYS A 44 8.04 -17.06 39.64
N LYS A 45 6.96 -16.88 40.39
CA LYS A 45 5.71 -16.18 40.13
C LYS A 45 5.82 -14.75 40.70
N ASP A 46 4.94 -13.86 40.22
CA ASP A 46 4.63 -12.48 40.69
C ASP A 46 5.61 -11.42 40.12
N GLU A 47 5.28 -10.36 39.37
CA GLU A 47 4.11 -9.45 39.22
C GLU A 47 4.10 -8.79 37.81
N PRO A 48 3.02 -8.11 37.37
CA PRO A 48 2.90 -7.58 36.00
C PRO A 48 3.66 -6.26 35.83
N VAL A 49 4.79 -6.30 35.13
CA VAL A 49 5.50 -5.10 34.67
C VAL A 49 4.83 -4.63 33.37
N ALA A 50 4.03 -3.57 33.44
CA ALA A 50 3.57 -2.84 32.25
C ALA A 50 4.80 -2.36 31.46
N GLY A 51 4.95 -2.86 30.23
CA GLY A 51 6.21 -2.88 29.50
C GLY A 51 6.40 -1.77 28.45
N PRO A 52 7.62 -1.63 27.88
CA PRO A 52 7.91 -0.75 26.73
C PRO A 52 7.38 -1.25 25.38
N GLY A 53 6.64 -2.36 25.34
CA GLY A 53 6.16 -2.99 24.10
C GLY A 53 4.78 -2.52 23.63
N GLU A 54 4.02 -1.83 24.47
CA GLU A 54 2.62 -1.48 24.18
C GLU A 54 2.50 -0.26 23.27
N SER A 55 3.35 0.76 23.42
CA SER A 55 3.30 1.98 22.60
C SER A 55 3.63 1.75 21.12
N THR A 56 4.53 0.81 20.82
CA THR A 56 4.91 0.48 19.44
C THR A 56 3.83 -0.38 18.77
N ASP A 57 3.21 -1.32 19.51
CA ASP A 57 2.12 -2.13 18.99
C ASP A 57 0.82 -1.32 18.81
N LEU A 58 0.53 -0.40 19.74
CA LEU A 58 -0.56 0.58 19.60
C LEU A 58 -0.35 1.42 18.34
N GLY A 59 0.82 2.02 18.15
CA GLY A 59 1.12 2.78 16.93
C GLY A 59 0.95 1.96 15.64
N ALA A 60 1.42 0.71 15.62
CA ALA A 60 1.25 -0.19 14.49
C ALA A 60 -0.21 -0.60 14.25
N ARG A 61 -1.01 -0.74 15.31
CA ARG A 61 -2.45 -1.02 15.23
C ARG A 61 -3.23 0.18 14.69
N GLU A 62 -2.97 1.37 15.20
CA GLU A 62 -3.65 2.59 14.76
C GLU A 62 -3.31 2.91 13.30
N ARG A 63 -2.04 2.77 12.90
CA ARG A 63 -1.63 2.90 11.50
C ARG A 63 -2.39 1.93 10.59
N ARG A 64 -2.52 0.65 10.98
CA ARG A 64 -3.32 -0.33 10.22
C ARG A 64 -4.79 0.06 10.10
N ALA A 65 -5.37 0.66 11.13
CA ALA A 65 -6.75 1.15 11.10
C ALA A 65 -6.90 2.34 10.13
N ILE A 66 -5.98 3.30 10.17
CA ILE A 66 -5.94 4.45 9.24
C ILE A 66 -5.79 3.99 7.79
N THR A 67 -4.86 3.06 7.52
CA THR A 67 -4.70 2.50 6.16
C THR A 67 -5.96 1.80 5.66
N ARG A 68 -6.75 1.19 6.56
CA ARG A 68 -8.04 0.60 6.20
C ARG A 68 -9.05 1.67 5.78
N VAL A 69 -9.17 2.76 6.55
CA VAL A 69 -10.05 3.89 6.19
C VAL A 69 -9.71 4.44 4.81
N LEU A 70 -8.42 4.61 4.49
CA LEU A 70 -8.00 5.07 3.16
C LEU A 70 -8.35 4.10 2.04
N ARG A 71 -8.24 2.80 2.29
CA ARG A 71 -8.64 1.78 1.33
C ARG A 71 -10.13 1.81 1.09
N ASP A 72 -10.93 1.80 2.16
CA ASP A 72 -12.39 1.82 2.07
C ASP A 72 -12.88 3.10 1.38
N PHE A 73 -12.20 4.23 1.62
CA PHE A 73 -12.42 5.50 0.92
C PHE A 73 -12.13 5.39 -0.58
N ALA A 74 -10.98 4.84 -0.97
CA ALA A 74 -10.63 4.61 -2.38
C ALA A 74 -11.61 3.64 -3.07
N ASP A 75 -11.97 2.53 -2.40
CA ASP A 75 -12.94 1.54 -2.86
C ASP A 75 -14.33 2.17 -3.10
N GLY A 76 -14.69 3.21 -2.33
CA GLY A 76 -15.90 4.00 -2.55
C GLY A 76 -15.91 4.70 -3.92
N PHE A 77 -14.77 5.25 -4.35
CA PHE A 77 -14.63 5.85 -5.67
C PHE A 77 -14.59 4.80 -6.78
N GLU A 78 -13.79 3.75 -6.61
CA GLU A 78 -13.66 2.68 -7.61
C GLU A 78 -15.00 1.93 -7.81
N GLY A 79 -15.78 1.78 -6.74
CA GLY A 79 -17.12 1.22 -6.76
C GLY A 79 -18.22 2.19 -7.21
N ASN A 80 -17.88 3.42 -7.62
CA ASN A 80 -18.81 4.46 -8.04
C ASN A 80 -19.94 4.71 -7.01
N SER A 81 -19.59 4.75 -5.72
CA SER A 81 -20.52 4.86 -4.61
C SER A 81 -20.21 6.08 -3.73
N PRO A 82 -20.85 7.24 -3.98
CA PRO A 82 -20.66 8.44 -3.17
C PRO A 82 -20.91 8.19 -1.68
N ARG A 83 -21.94 7.39 -1.37
CA ARG A 83 -22.28 7.00 0.00
C ARG A 83 -21.10 6.32 0.72
N ARG A 84 -20.41 5.38 0.07
CA ARG A 84 -19.24 4.69 0.68
C ARG A 84 -18.06 5.65 0.88
N VAL A 85 -17.90 6.63 0.01
CA VAL A 85 -16.90 7.70 0.20
C VAL A 85 -17.24 8.50 1.45
N MET A 86 -18.49 8.98 1.57
CA MET A 86 -18.93 9.81 2.70
C MET A 86 -18.91 9.06 4.03
N GLU A 87 -19.16 7.75 4.03
CA GLU A 87 -19.09 6.91 5.23
C GLU A 87 -17.70 6.93 5.90
N ASN A 88 -16.64 7.29 5.19
CA ASN A 88 -15.27 7.38 5.72
C ASN A 88 -14.87 8.77 6.23
N LEU A 89 -15.73 9.78 6.03
CA LEU A 89 -15.49 11.15 6.46
C LEU A 89 -16.06 11.38 7.87
N ASP A 90 -15.44 12.30 8.60
CA ASP A 90 -15.95 12.79 9.89
C ASP A 90 -17.15 13.72 9.63
N GLU A 91 -18.13 13.75 10.54
CA GLU A 91 -19.28 14.66 10.45
C GLU A 91 -18.86 16.14 10.56
N ARG A 92 -17.67 16.39 11.13
CA ARG A 92 -17.03 17.71 11.25
C ARG A 92 -16.14 18.06 10.05
N PHE A 93 -16.13 17.24 9.00
CA PHE A 93 -15.40 17.54 7.76
C PHE A 93 -15.89 18.88 7.20
N ASP A 94 -14.93 19.77 6.90
CA ASP A 94 -15.27 21.12 6.49
C ASP A 94 -15.97 21.14 5.12
N ASP A 95 -17.05 21.91 5.01
CA ASP A 95 -17.91 22.00 3.82
C ASP A 95 -18.33 20.62 3.23
N LEU A 96 -18.63 19.64 4.11
CA LEU A 96 -19.00 18.28 3.73
C LEU A 96 -20.15 18.21 2.69
N PRO A 97 -21.25 18.98 2.80
CA PRO A 97 -22.34 18.92 1.81
C PRO A 97 -21.88 19.28 0.39
N ARG A 98 -21.04 20.30 0.25
CA ARG A 98 -20.50 20.70 -1.05
C ARG A 98 -19.53 19.66 -1.59
N PHE A 99 -18.69 19.09 -0.73
CA PHE A 99 -17.78 18.01 -1.11
C PHE A 99 -18.56 16.79 -1.63
N GLU A 100 -19.64 16.40 -0.95
CA GLU A 100 -20.53 15.32 -1.37
C GLU A 100 -21.13 15.57 -2.76
N ASP A 101 -21.64 16.78 -3.01
CA ASP A 101 -22.18 17.17 -4.31
C ASP A 101 -21.13 17.08 -5.42
N GLN A 102 -19.91 17.56 -5.16
CA GLN A 102 -18.80 17.52 -6.10
C GLN A 102 -18.33 16.10 -6.39
N VAL A 103 -18.15 15.26 -5.37
CA VAL A 103 -17.81 13.84 -5.52
C VAL A 103 -18.91 13.12 -6.30
N THR A 104 -20.18 13.39 -5.98
CA THR A 104 -21.32 12.80 -6.68
C THR A 104 -21.34 13.19 -8.15
N ALA A 105 -21.09 14.46 -8.48
CA ALA A 105 -20.99 14.93 -9.85
C ALA A 105 -19.81 14.26 -10.58
N PHE A 106 -18.65 14.19 -9.93
CA PHE A 106 -17.45 13.58 -10.48
C PHE A 106 -17.66 12.09 -10.81
N LEU A 107 -18.24 11.33 -9.88
CA LEU A 107 -18.56 9.91 -10.06
C LEU A 107 -19.62 9.67 -11.15
N LYS A 108 -20.64 10.52 -11.23
CA LYS A 108 -21.63 10.47 -12.32
C LYS A 108 -21.00 10.63 -13.70
N GLN A 109 -19.99 11.50 -13.82
CA GLN A 109 -19.30 11.79 -15.08
C GLN A 109 -18.15 10.82 -15.39
N SER A 110 -17.67 10.08 -14.39
CA SER A 110 -16.56 9.15 -14.51
C SER A 110 -17.03 7.73 -14.84
N GLY A 111 -16.29 7.03 -15.69
CA GLY A 111 -16.47 5.63 -16.06
C GLY A 111 -15.70 4.70 -15.11
N GLU A 112 -14.94 3.76 -15.69
CA GLU A 112 -14.01 2.94 -14.90
C GLU A 112 -12.97 3.85 -14.26
N MET A 113 -12.74 3.68 -12.96
CA MET A 113 -11.79 4.46 -12.16
C MET A 113 -10.92 3.53 -11.33
N ARG A 114 -9.65 3.87 -11.19
CA ARG A 114 -8.71 3.24 -10.27
C ARG A 114 -7.93 4.31 -9.53
N ILE A 115 -7.78 4.13 -8.22
CA ILE A 115 -7.06 5.05 -7.34
C ILE A 115 -5.94 4.29 -6.64
N PHE A 116 -4.72 4.78 -6.79
CA PHE A 116 -3.55 4.28 -6.12
C PHE A 116 -3.09 5.31 -5.10
N LEU A 117 -3.20 4.99 -3.81
CA LEU A 117 -2.70 5.80 -2.70
C LEU A 117 -1.44 5.13 -2.16
N ARG A 118 -0.27 5.70 -2.44
CA ARG A 118 1.00 5.21 -1.90
C ARG A 118 1.39 6.06 -0.70
N GLU A 119 1.39 5.45 0.49
CA GLU A 119 1.79 6.13 1.71
C GLU A 119 3.24 6.63 1.62
N ALA A 120 3.44 7.92 1.80
CA ALA A 120 4.74 8.57 1.88
C ALA A 120 5.18 8.78 3.34
N SER A 121 4.24 9.18 4.21
CA SER A 121 4.45 9.27 5.66
C SER A 121 3.14 9.13 6.42
N THR A 122 3.23 8.66 7.66
CA THR A 122 2.10 8.66 8.61
C THR A 122 2.60 9.04 9.99
N GLU A 123 1.90 9.94 10.65
CA GLU A 123 2.14 10.33 12.03
C GLU A 123 0.84 10.18 12.83
N VAL A 124 0.89 9.47 13.96
CA VAL A 124 -0.26 9.27 14.85
C VAL A 124 0.04 9.93 16.20
N LYS A 125 -0.83 10.83 16.64
CA LYS A 125 -0.71 11.63 17.86
C LYS A 125 -2.02 11.58 18.65
N GLY A 126 -2.13 10.62 19.56
CA GLY A 126 -3.34 10.43 20.36
C GLY A 126 -4.55 10.14 19.47
N ASP A 127 -5.54 11.04 19.51
CA ASP A 127 -6.78 10.94 18.74
C ASP A 127 -6.73 11.62 17.37
N HIS A 128 -5.57 12.13 16.97
CA HIS A 128 -5.34 12.74 15.66
C HIS A 128 -4.27 11.95 14.88
N ALA A 129 -4.40 11.87 13.57
CA ALA A 129 -3.35 11.36 12.71
C ALA A 129 -3.24 12.14 11.41
N VAL A 130 -2.04 12.19 10.84
CA VAL A 130 -1.76 12.79 9.54
C VAL A 130 -1.12 11.74 8.66
N LEU A 131 -1.65 11.54 7.46
CA LEU A 131 -1.06 10.66 6.46
C LEU A 131 -0.85 11.43 5.16
N ILE A 132 0.37 11.42 4.66
CA ILE A 132 0.71 11.98 3.35
C ILE A 132 0.83 10.82 2.38
N ALA A 133 0.10 10.88 1.27
CA ALA A 133 0.12 9.87 0.21
C ALA A 133 0.44 10.50 -1.14
N ASP A 134 1.25 9.80 -1.93
CA ASP A 134 1.37 10.05 -3.36
C ASP A 134 0.19 9.36 -4.05
N ALA A 135 -0.78 10.15 -4.48
CA ALA A 135 -2.02 9.70 -5.08
C ALA A 135 -1.91 9.69 -6.61
N GLU A 136 -2.49 8.66 -7.20
CA GLU A 136 -2.60 8.50 -8.64
C GLU A 136 -3.98 7.97 -8.99
N MET A 137 -4.72 8.71 -9.80
CA MET A 137 -6.07 8.34 -10.24
C MET A 137 -6.06 8.19 -11.75
N VAL A 138 -6.67 7.11 -12.22
CA VAL A 138 -6.82 6.86 -13.66
C VAL A 138 -8.28 6.52 -13.93
N TYR A 139 -8.94 7.28 -14.79
CA TYR A 139 -10.37 7.13 -15.05
C TYR A 139 -10.76 7.42 -16.50
N THR A 140 -11.85 6.83 -16.98
CA THR A 140 -12.46 7.21 -18.26
C THR A 140 -13.56 8.24 -18.04
N SER A 141 -13.79 9.14 -18.99
CA SER A 141 -14.94 10.06 -18.94
C SER A 141 -16.13 9.40 -19.65
N LYS A 142 -17.32 9.48 -19.05
CA LYS A 142 -18.58 9.09 -19.72
C LYS A 142 -19.05 10.15 -20.72
N ALA A 143 -18.73 11.43 -20.45
CA ALA A 143 -19.10 12.54 -21.32
C ALA A 143 -18.24 12.57 -22.60
N ASN A 144 -16.97 12.19 -22.49
CA ASN A 144 -16.04 12.10 -23.59
C ASN A 144 -15.46 10.68 -23.64
N LEU A 145 -15.87 9.87 -24.63
CA LEU A 145 -15.31 8.53 -24.92
C LEU A 145 -13.84 8.57 -25.41
N GLY A 146 -13.11 9.61 -25.04
CA GLY A 146 -11.72 9.84 -25.36
C GLY A 146 -10.75 9.04 -24.49
N PRO A 147 -9.46 9.39 -24.53
CA PRO A 147 -8.43 8.66 -23.80
C PRO A 147 -8.66 8.73 -22.29
N GLN A 148 -8.16 7.69 -21.60
CA GLN A 148 -8.17 7.61 -20.15
C GLN A 148 -7.46 8.84 -19.56
N GLN A 149 -8.13 9.49 -18.61
CA GLN A 149 -7.60 10.62 -17.85
C GLN A 149 -6.71 10.10 -16.73
N ARG A 150 -5.64 10.84 -16.42
CA ARG A 150 -4.73 10.51 -15.32
C ARG A 150 -4.43 11.74 -14.49
N ARG A 151 -4.64 11.65 -13.18
CA ARG A 151 -4.28 12.65 -12.17
C ARG A 151 -3.21 12.09 -11.26
N LYS A 152 -2.21 12.91 -10.90
CA LYS A 152 -1.14 12.54 -9.97
C LYS A 152 -0.86 13.71 -9.06
N GLU A 153 -0.97 13.50 -7.76
CA GLU A 153 -0.77 14.57 -6.79
C GLU A 153 -0.40 14.00 -5.43
N ARG A 154 0.26 14.82 -4.60
CA ARG A 154 0.51 14.48 -3.21
C ARG A 154 -0.62 15.04 -2.36
N ILE A 155 -1.24 14.18 -1.56
CA ILE A 155 -2.41 14.51 -0.75
C ILE A 155 -2.08 14.24 0.71
N GLN A 156 -2.40 15.21 1.56
CA GLN A 156 -2.46 15.06 3.00
C GLN A 156 -3.89 14.70 3.40
N PHE A 157 -4.00 13.67 4.23
CA PHE A 157 -5.22 13.27 4.90
C PHE A 157 -5.02 13.48 6.39
N ASP A 158 -5.86 14.30 6.98
CA ASP A 158 -5.94 14.45 8.44
C ASP A 158 -7.08 13.57 8.94
N PHE A 159 -6.84 12.86 10.03
CA PHE A 159 -7.80 11.93 10.62
C PHE A 159 -8.06 12.31 12.07
N ASN A 160 -9.30 12.12 12.47
CA ASN A 160 -9.71 12.16 13.87
C ASN A 160 -10.29 10.83 14.31
N ARG A 161 -10.05 10.47 15.56
CA ARG A 161 -10.69 9.35 16.22
C ARG A 161 -12.10 9.75 16.64
N THR A 162 -13.08 8.95 16.23
CA THR A 162 -14.49 9.08 16.60
C THR A 162 -14.95 7.85 17.36
N GLU A 163 -16.16 7.87 17.92
CA GLU A 163 -16.79 6.69 18.53
C GLU A 163 -16.92 5.52 17.54
N LYS A 164 -17.02 5.82 16.24
CA LYS A 164 -17.11 4.85 15.13
C LYS A 164 -15.73 4.41 14.61
N GLY A 165 -14.63 4.85 15.24
CA GLY A 165 -13.26 4.61 14.80
C GLY A 165 -12.64 5.80 14.09
N TRP A 166 -11.54 5.59 13.38
CA TRP A 166 -10.87 6.64 12.60
C TRP A 166 -11.74 7.09 11.43
N LYS A 167 -11.75 8.40 11.19
CA LYS A 167 -12.42 9.05 10.07
C LYS A 167 -11.52 10.13 9.49
N ILE A 168 -11.67 10.38 8.20
CA ILE A 168 -10.98 11.48 7.52
C ILE A 168 -11.66 12.79 7.92
N PHE A 169 -10.90 13.66 8.56
CA PHE A 169 -11.35 14.96 9.01
C PHE A 169 -11.10 16.06 7.97
N GLU A 170 -10.00 15.97 7.22
CA GLU A 170 -9.65 16.94 6.18
C GLU A 170 -8.83 16.26 5.07
N ILE A 171 -8.95 16.79 3.84
CA ILE A 171 -8.18 16.32 2.67
C ILE A 171 -7.57 17.54 2.00
N THR A 172 -6.25 17.59 1.93
CA THR A 172 -5.54 18.70 1.28
C THR A 172 -4.57 18.18 0.21
N PRO A 173 -4.75 18.53 -1.09
CA PRO A 173 -5.84 19.32 -1.66
C PRO A 173 -7.07 18.47 -2.04
N ARG A 174 -8.28 19.06 -1.96
CA ARG A 174 -9.54 18.37 -2.28
C ARG A 174 -9.80 18.16 -3.76
N HIS A 175 -9.25 19.05 -4.61
CA HIS A 175 -9.59 19.10 -6.04
C HIS A 175 -9.20 17.82 -6.80
N PHE A 176 -8.32 17.00 -6.24
CA PHE A 176 -7.99 15.69 -6.77
C PHE A 176 -9.23 14.78 -6.92
N PHE A 177 -10.15 14.84 -5.94
CA PHE A 177 -11.35 13.99 -5.85
C PHE A 177 -12.64 14.64 -6.41
N THR A 178 -12.53 15.86 -6.92
CA THR A 178 -13.66 16.62 -7.46
C THR A 178 -13.46 16.89 -8.95
N PRO A 179 -14.50 17.31 -9.70
CA PRO A 179 -14.41 17.54 -11.14
C PRO A 179 -13.25 18.47 -11.53
#